data_AF-A0A943EP94-F1
#
_entry.id   AF-A0A943EP94-F1
#
_cell.length_a   1.000
_cell.length_b   1.000
_cell.length_c   1.000
_cell.angle_alpha   90.00
_cell.angle_beta   90.00
_cell.angle_gamma   90.00
#
_symmetry.space_group_name_H-M   'P 1'
#
loop_
_entity.id
_entity.type
_entity.pdbx_description
1 polymer ?
#
loop_
_entity_poly.entity_id
_entity_poly.type
_entity_poly.pdbx_seq_one_letter_code
_entity_poly.pdbx_strand_id
1 'polypeptide(L)' 'MPIVSLEAKQLSQSLKKKGFKYVRPTICYTYMQVIGLVDNHLSTCEYKNKNHNL' A
#
# COMPACT_ATOMS: atom_id res chain seq x y z
N MET A 1 1.50 12.58 -0.38
CA MET A 1 1.61 11.10 -0.38
C MET A 1 1.64 10.64 1.06
N PRO A 2 0.58 9.98 1.56
CA PRO A 2 0.63 9.40 2.89
C PRO A 2 1.65 8.26 2.91
N ILE A 3 2.22 7.96 4.08
CA ILE A 3 3.16 6.83 4.27
C ILE A 3 2.47 5.58 4.82
N VAL A 4 1.19 5.70 5.18
CA VAL A 4 0.34 4.65 5.73
C VAL A 4 -1.11 4.88 5.30
N SER A 5 -1.86 3.80 5.14
CA SER A 5 -3.30 3.84 4.86
C SER A 5 -4.08 2.96 5.85
N LEU A 6 -5.41 3.06 5.86
CA LEU A 6 -6.25 2.25 6.74
C LEU A 6 -6.15 0.75 6.39
N GLU A 7 -6.17 0.45 5.10
CA GLU A 7 -6.03 -0.89 4.54
C GLU A 7 -4.67 -1.49 4.91
N ALA A 8 -3.60 -0.70 4.82
CA ALA A 8 -2.26 -1.13 5.22
C ALA A 8 -2.16 -1.45 6.73
N LYS A 9 -2.88 -0.70 7.59
CA LYS A 9 -2.97 -1.01 9.03
C LYS A 9 -3.69 -2.35 9.27
N GLN A 10 -4.81 -2.57 8.57
CA GLN A 10 -5.58 -3.81 8.64
C GLN A 10 -4.77 -5.01 8.13
N LEU A 11 -4.03 -4.84 7.03
CA LEU A 11 -3.12 -5.84 6.49
C LEU A 11 -2.00 -6.19 7.48
N SER A 12 -1.33 -5.17 8.04
CA SER A 12 -0.31 -5.36 9.07
C SER A 12 -0.85 -6.15 10.26
N GLN A 13 -2.05 -5.83 10.75
CA GLN A 13 -2.64 -6.56 11.88
C GLN A 13 -2.99 -8.01 11.53
N SER A 14 -3.52 -8.25 10.33
CA SER A 14 -3.87 -9.59 9.86
C SER A 14 -2.63 -10.47 9.67
N LEU A 15 -1.55 -9.91 9.13
CA LEU A 15 -0.28 -10.62 8.95
C LEU A 15 0.40 -10.91 10.28
N LYS A 16 0.37 -9.98 11.25
CA LYS A 16 0.85 -10.23 12.62
C LYS A 16 0.11 -11.39 13.27
N LYS A 17 -1.22 -11.45 13.14
CA LYS A 17 -2.04 -12.56 13.66
C LYS A 17 -1.67 -13.91 13.04
N LYS A 18 -1.24 -13.92 11.78
CA LYS A 18 -0.76 -15.11 11.06
C LYS A 18 0.70 -15.48 11.38
N GLY A 19 1.37 -14.77 12.30
CA GLY A 19 2.73 -15.08 12.73
C GLY A 19 3.84 -14.44 11.88
N PHE A 20 3.50 -13.59 10.90
CA PHE A 20 4.51 -12.89 10.10
C PHE A 20 5.25 -11.85 10.96
N LYS A 21 6.57 -11.79 10.78
CA LYS A 21 7.45 -10.79 11.42
C LYS A 21 7.75 -9.66 10.42
N TYR A 22 8.13 -8.49 10.94
CA TYR A 22 8.48 -7.31 10.13
C TYR A 22 7.36 -6.74 9.24
N VAL A 23 6.10 -6.94 9.63
CA VAL A 23 4.91 -6.45 8.90
C VAL A 23 4.34 -5.19 9.55
N ARG A 24 5.14 -4.11 9.62
CA ARG A 24 4.65 -2.80 10.09
C ARG A 24 3.74 -2.16 9.03
N PRO A 25 2.77 -1.30 9.42
CA PRO A 25 1.84 -0.66 8.47
C PRO A 25 2.53 0.05 7.30
N THR A 26 3.67 0.70 7.53
CA THR A 26 4.46 1.35 6.46
C THR A 26 4.98 0.34 5.44
N ILE A 27 5.51 -0.80 5.88
CA ILE A 27 5.99 -1.87 4.99
C ILE A 27 4.83 -2.44 4.17
N CYS A 28 3.68 -2.67 4.82
CA CYS A 28 2.47 -3.10 4.15
C CYS A 28 2.00 -2.10 3.09
N TYR A 29 2.05 -0.80 3.40
CA TYR A 29 1.66 0.25 2.45
C TYR A 29 2.62 0.33 1.25
N THR A 30 3.94 0.29 1.49
CA THR A 30 4.94 0.24 0.41
C THR A 30 4.77 -1.01 -0.45
N TYR A 31 4.50 -2.16 0.17
CA TYR A 31 4.23 -3.39 -0.57
C TYR A 31 3.01 -3.22 -1.49
N MET A 32 1.91 -2.66 -0.99
CA MET A 32 0.72 -2.37 -1.79
C MET A 32 1.01 -1.45 -2.98
N GLN A 33 1.92 -0.48 -2.83
CA GLN A 33 2.36 0.39 -3.92
C GLN A 33 3.16 -0.38 -4.98
N VAL A 34 4.11 -1.23 -4.55
CA VAL A 34 4.98 -1.98 -5.46
C VAL A 34 4.20 -2.99 -6.30
N ILE A 35 3.21 -3.65 -5.72
CA ILE A 35 2.40 -4.66 -6.45
C ILE A 35 1.22 -4.06 -7.21
N GLY A 36 1.05 -2.73 -7.19
CA GLY A 36 -0.01 -2.02 -7.92
C GLY A 36 -1.39 -2.07 -7.29
N LEU A 37 -1.52 -2.43 -5.99
CA LEU A 37 -2.79 -2.30 -5.26
C LEU A 37 -3.13 -0.85 -4.91
N VAL A 38 -2.11 0.01 -4.81
CA VAL A 38 -2.26 1.45 -4.57
C VAL A 38 -1.43 2.19 -5.60
N ASP A 39 -2.08 2.90 -6.52
CA ASP A 39 -1.40 3.83 -7.39
C ASP A 39 -1.28 5.20 -6.72
N ASN A 40 -0.08 5.48 -6.23
CA ASN A 40 0.26 6.78 -5.68
C ASN A 40 1.36 7.49 -6.50
N HIS A 41 1.41 7.24 -7.81
CA HIS A 41 2.24 8.01 -8.72
C HIS A 41 1.82 9.49 -8.71
N LEU A 42 2.79 10.38 -8.94
CA LEU A 42 2.54 11.82 -9.08
C LEU A 42 1.56 12.08 -10.21
N SER A 43 0.71 13.10 -10.10
CA SER A 43 -0.27 13.43 -11.14
C SER A 43 0.37 13.80 -12.49
N THR A 44 1.62 14.25 -12.47
CA THR A 44 2.43 14.53 -13.66
C THR A 44 3.21 13.32 -14.18
N CYS A 45 3.13 12.17 -13.50
CA CYS A 45 3.84 10.96 -13.89
C CYS A 45 3.14 10.28 -15.07
N GLU A 46 3.89 10.02 -16.14
CA GLU A 46 3.38 9.37 -17.37
C GLU A 46 2.87 7.95 -17.12
N TYR A 47 3.38 7.29 -16.07
CA TYR A 47 3.02 5.92 -15.68
C TYR A 47 1.86 5.85 -14.68
N LYS A 48 1.29 6.99 -14.27
CA LYS A 48 0.11 6.99 -13.40
C LYS A 48 -1.06 6.33 -14.13
N ASN A 49 -1.64 5.33 -13.50
CA ASN A 49 -2.78 4.60 -14.01
C ASN A 49 -4.00 5.53 -14.08
N LYS A 50 -4.37 5.90 -15.31
CA LYS A 50 -5.51 6.78 -15.62
C LYS A 50 -6.86 6.08 -15.42
N ASN A 51 -6.87 4.75 -15.27
CA ASN A 51 -8.06 3.91 -15.14
C ASN A 51 -8.31 3.42 -13.72
N HIS A 52 -7.54 3.87 -12.73
CA HIS A 52 -7.76 3.50 -11.34
C HIS A 52 -8.96 4.25 -10.76
N ASN A 53 -10.17 3.84 -11.17
CA ASN A 53 -11.43 4.25 -10.56
C ASN A 53 -11.62 3.51 -9.23
N LEU A 54 -11.03 4.09 -8.18
CA LEU A 54 -11.48 3.97 -6.80
C LEU A 54 -11.61 5.39 -6.25
#